data_AF-A0A3M1I3V6-F1
#
_entry.id   AF-A0A3M1I3V6-F1
#
_cell.length_a   1.000
_cell.length_b   1.000
_cell.length_c   1.000
_cell.angle_alpha   90.00
_cell.angle_beta   90.00
_cell.angle_gamma   90.00
#
_symmetry.space_group_name_H-M   'P 1'
#
loop_
_entity.id
_entity.type
_entity.pdbx_description
1 polymer ?
#
loop_
_entity_poly.entity_id
_entity_poly.type
_entity_poly.pdbx_seq_one_letter_code
_entity_poly.pdbx_strand_id
1 'polypeptide(L)' 'MRALFVYLVSGIAFLVIFGYSIHMFIGGLVSPRTEWIAIGVAEAFALVVIGAMIWDVLRRQR' A
#
# COMPACT_ATOMS: atom_id res chain seq x y z
N MET A 1 1.82 12.20 -18.42
CA MET A 1 0.56 12.34 -17.64
C MET A 1 -0.29 11.08 -17.58
N ARG A 2 -0.58 10.39 -18.71
CA ARG A 2 -1.34 9.12 -18.68
C ARG A 2 -0.72 8.03 -17.78
N ALA A 3 0.60 7.89 -17.79
CA ALA A 3 1.31 6.91 -16.95
C ALA A 3 1.17 7.19 -15.44
N LEU A 4 1.13 8.46 -15.02
CA LEU A 4 0.95 8.81 -13.60
C LEU A 4 -0.42 8.38 -13.07
N PHE A 5 -1.45 8.52 -13.91
CA PHE A 5 -2.79 8.06 -13.56
C PHE A 5 -2.84 6.54 -13.38
N VAL A 6 -2.17 5.79 -14.28
CA VAL A 6 -2.05 4.33 -14.14
C VAL A 6 -1.32 3.98 -12.84
N TYR A 7 -0.21 4.63 -12.52
CA TYR A 7 0.52 4.37 -11.27
C TYR A 7 -0.30 4.69 -10.01
N LEU A 8 -1.09 5.76 -10.01
CA LEU A 8 -1.98 6.09 -8.90
C LEU A 8 -3.06 5.03 -8.72
N VAL A 9 -3.76 4.64 -9.80
CA VAL A 9 -4.81 3.62 -9.74
C VAL A 9 -4.24 2.27 -9.30
N SER A 10 -3.11 1.86 -9.88
CA SER A 10 -2.42 0.62 -9.48
C SER A 10 -1.93 0.66 -8.04
N GLY A 11 -1.41 1.80 -7.57
CA GLY A 11 -0.97 1.97 -6.18
C GLY A 11 -2.12 1.86 -5.19
N ILE A 12 -3.26 2.49 -5.48
CA ILE A 12 -4.48 2.37 -4.65
C ILE A 12 -4.98 0.93 -4.63
N ALA A 13 -5.06 0.27 -5.79
CA ALA A 13 -5.49 -1.12 -5.87
C ALA A 13 -4.55 -2.04 -5.07
N PHE A 14 -3.23 -1.81 -5.16
CA PHE A 14 -2.24 -2.54 -4.40
C PHE A 14 -2.45 -2.40 -2.88
N LEU A 15 -2.63 -1.19 -2.37
CA LEU A 15 -2.88 -0.93 -0.95
C LEU A 15 -4.13 -1.70 -0.46
N VAL A 16 -5.23 -1.64 -1.20
CA VAL A 16 -6.45 -2.39 -0.84
C VAL A 16 -6.21 -3.91 -0.82
N ILE A 17 -5.54 -4.45 -1.85
CA ILE A 17 -5.25 -5.88 -1.94
C ILE A 17 -4.27 -6.32 -0.86
N PHE A 18 -3.28 -5.50 -0.54
CA PHE A 18 -2.26 -5.81 0.46
C PHE A 18 -2.86 -5.87 1.87
N GLY A 19 -3.63 -4.86 2.28
CA GLY A 19 -4.37 -4.89 3.54
C GLY A 19 -5.33 -6.07 3.64
N TYR A 20 -6.07 -6.39 2.56
CA TYR A 20 -6.92 -7.57 2.52
C TYR A 20 -6.12 -8.89 2.61
N SER A 21 -4.93 -8.96 2.02
CA SER A 21 -4.06 -10.13 2.11
C SER A 21 -3.59 -10.36 3.54
N ILE A 22 -3.31 -9.29 4.30
CA ILE A 22 -2.98 -9.39 5.73
C ILE A 22 -4.19 -9.87 6.51
N HIS A 23 -5.39 -9.31 6.26
CA HIS A 23 -6.64 -9.80 6.84
C HIS A 23 -6.84 -11.30 6.60
N MET A 24 -6.63 -11.80 5.38
CA MET A 24 -6.70 -13.23 5.09
C MET A 24 -5.62 -14.05 5.81
N PHE A 25 -4.44 -13.48 6.03
CA PHE A 25 -3.30 -14.18 6.63
C PHE A 25 -3.41 -14.32 8.15
N ILE A 26 -3.84 -13.27 8.86
CA ILE A 26 -3.90 -13.24 10.34
C ILE A 26 -5.31 -13.08 10.92
N GLY A 27 -6.33 -12.91 10.07
CA GLY A 27 -7.71 -12.71 10.49
C GLY A 27 -8.22 -13.87 11.32
N GLY A 28 -8.80 -13.57 12.48
CA GLY A 28 -9.27 -14.58 13.43
C GLY A 28 -8.16 -15.30 14.22
N LEU A 29 -6.88 -15.10 13.89
CA LEU A 29 -5.74 -15.63 14.66
C LEU A 29 -5.30 -14.67 15.77
N VAL A 30 -5.65 -13.39 15.66
CA VAL A 30 -5.31 -12.34 16.63
C VAL A 30 -6.55 -11.55 17.04
N SER A 31 -6.42 -10.73 18.09
CA SER A 31 -7.51 -9.83 18.48
C SER A 31 -7.82 -8.83 17.36
N PRO A 32 -9.07 -8.37 17.18
CA PRO A 32 -9.43 -7.41 16.14
C PRO A 32 -8.57 -6.14 16.19
N ARG A 33 -8.23 -5.67 17.40
CA ARG A 33 -7.37 -4.51 17.58
C ARG A 33 -5.95 -4.74 17.04
N THR A 34 -5.38 -5.91 17.32
CA THR A 34 -4.04 -6.29 16.84
C THR A 34 -4.02 -6.38 15.32
N GLU A 35 -5.07 -6.94 14.74
CA GLU A 35 -5.22 -7.08 13.30
C GLU A 35 -5.25 -5.72 12.57
N TRP A 36 -6.09 -4.79 13.04
CA TRP A 36 -6.16 -3.44 12.48
C TRP A 36 -4.84 -2.68 12.62
N ILE A 37 -4.12 -2.85 13.74
CA ILE A 37 -2.80 -2.26 13.91
C ILE A 37 -1.81 -2.85 12.91
N ALA A 38 -1.80 -4.18 12.73
CA ALA A 38 -0.90 -4.84 11.79
C ALA A 38 -1.15 -4.39 10.34
N ILE A 39 -2.42 -4.36 9.91
CA ILE A 39 -2.82 -3.84 8.60
C ILE A 39 -2.38 -2.39 8.45
N GLY A 40 -2.71 -1.52 9.41
CA GLY A 40 -2.38 -0.09 9.34
C GLY A 40 -0.87 0.18 9.28
N VAL A 41 -0.07 -0.54 10.06
CA VAL A 41 1.39 -0.44 10.03
C VAL A 41 1.94 -0.89 8.68
N ALA A 42 1.48 -2.03 8.16
CA ALA A 42 1.94 -2.55 6.88
C ALA A 42 1.56 -1.62 5.71
N GLU A 43 0.33 -1.10 5.70
CA GLU A 43 -0.14 -0.11 4.74
C GLU A 43 0.68 1.19 4.79
N ALA A 44 1.06 1.65 5.99
CA ALA A 44 1.91 2.83 6.14
C ALA A 44 3.30 2.62 5.51
N PHE A 45 3.92 1.44 5.72
CA PHE A 45 5.18 1.09 5.06
C PHE A 45 5.02 1.02 3.54
N ALA A 46 3.97 0.36 3.06
CA ALA A 46 3.65 0.29 1.63
C ALA A 46 3.52 1.69 1.01
N LEU A 47 2.79 2.59 1.67
CA LEU A 47 2.59 3.96 1.20
C LEU A 47 3.89 4.74 1.09
N VAL A 48 4.80 4.59 2.06
CA VAL A 48 6.14 5.22 2.02
C VAL A 48 6.95 4.71 0.83
N VAL A 49 6.96 3.40 0.58
CA VAL A 49 7.68 2.80 -0.54
C VAL A 49 7.12 3.28 -1.89
N ILE A 50 5.79 3.22 -2.06
CA ILE A 50 5.13 3.69 -3.29
C ILE A 50 5.40 5.19 -3.51
N GLY A 51 5.31 6.00 -2.45
CA GLY A 51 5.62 7.43 -2.51
C GLY A 51 7.06 7.70 -2.97
N ALA A 52 8.03 6.96 -2.43
CA ALA A 52 9.43 7.05 -2.83
C ALA A 52 9.63 6.64 -4.31
N MET A 53 8.95 5.60 -4.78
CA MET A 53 8.99 5.17 -6.18
C MET A 53 8.39 6.23 -7.12
N ILE A 54 7.24 6.80 -6.77
CA ILE A 54 6.62 7.89 -7.54
C ILE A 54 7.56 9.09 -7.60
N TRP A 55 8.17 9.47 -6.48
CA TRP A 55 9.15 10.54 -6.42
C TRP A 55 10.36 10.29 -7.34
N ASP A 56 10.92 9.09 -7.33
CA ASP A 56 12.05 8.72 -8.20
C ASP A 56 11.67 8.83 -9.69
N VAL A 57 10.48 8.34 -10.07
CA VAL A 57 9.97 8.48 -11.45
C VAL A 57 9.84 9.94 -11.85
N LEU A 58 9.26 10.78 -10.99
CA LEU A 58 9.08 12.21 -11.27
C LEU A 58 10.42 12.95 -11.39
N ARG A 59 11.41 12.57 -10.57
CA ARG A 59 12.75 13.15 -10.62
C ARG A 59 13.49 12.78 -11.91
N ARG A 60 13.37 11.55 -12.39
CA ARG A 60 14.05 11.07 -13.62
C ARG A 60 13.40 11.58 -14.91
N GLN A 61 12.17 12.08 -14.85
CA GLN A 61 11.46 12.67 -15.99
C GLN A 61 11.70 14.20 -16.15
N ARG A 62 12.46 14.82 -15.24
CA ARG A 62 12.96 16.20 -15.35
C ARG A 62 14.43 16.18 -15.75
#